data_AF-A0AAJ4GEC0-F1
#
_entry.id   AF-A0AAJ4GEC0-F1
#
_cell.length_a   1.000
_cell.length_b   1.000
_cell.length_c   1.000
_cell.angle_alpha   90.00
_cell.angle_beta   90.00
_cell.angle_gamma   90.00
#
_symmetry.space_group_name_H-M   'P 1'
#
loop_
_entity.id
_entity.type
_entity.pdbx_description
1 polymer ?
#
loop_
_entity_poly.entity_id
_entity_poly.type
_entity_poly.pdbx_seq_one_letter_code
_entity_poly.pdbx_strand_id
1 'polypeptide(L)'
;MSEIVTPPAGNATDAIHYLYSINTALRTALAPGELLWPLSMPPILPRDRSQVPIAKAGPEKEKYFQEWLKRHSISEGTPSGAHINLSINPGLVKVVFESFPDRFKDEVATRNYLYQIITQGFVRYRWLLTYLFGASPIAEQNFFENGATPLKHPVRCIRQSRQYGFGTKFSGDYSSIDSYVETILAAVESGELLAPSEFHGPVRFKGAADLKTMAKEGVEYIELRVLDLDPTSQIGIRTGTLRFICLLAGYFIMNTALAPKEVPGVMKRADEMNETVALEDPTKPSTFAATAKAFIRHLRIFVNELQAGPEYLEIIDDLEYKVDHPKTTLSGQLVERMKDGSLVDYALHQARKHQDGAMLALRPFRGFEENGGRLSADELASQLFGGTWKTEEA
;
A
#
# COMPACT_ATOMS: atom_id res chain seq x y z
N MET A 1 11.76 2.38 13.03
CA MET A 1 11.41 2.00 11.64
C MET A 1 11.61 3.21 10.75
N SER A 2 12.10 3.00 9.54
CA SER A 2 12.29 4.07 8.55
C SER A 2 11.13 4.09 7.57
N GLU A 3 10.70 5.28 7.15
CA GLU A 3 9.69 5.50 6.13
C GLU A 3 10.29 6.36 5.02
N ILE A 4 10.04 6.01 3.76
CA ILE A 4 10.52 6.75 2.58
C ILE A 4 9.29 7.24 1.82
N VAL A 5 9.22 8.56 1.61
CA VAL A 5 8.10 9.22 0.93
C VAL A 5 8.63 9.94 -0.31
N THR A 6 8.04 9.66 -1.46
CA THR A 6 8.37 10.34 -2.72
C THR A 6 7.61 11.65 -2.84
N PRO A 7 8.12 12.65 -3.60
CA PRO A 7 7.25 13.71 -4.08
C PRO A 7 6.18 13.12 -5.04
N PRO A 8 5.08 13.85 -5.31
CA PRO A 8 4.11 13.47 -6.33
C PRO A 8 4.80 13.29 -7.69
N ALA A 9 4.35 12.31 -8.46
CA ALA A 9 4.88 12.01 -9.79
C ALA A 9 3.75 11.93 -10.81
N GLY A 10 4.01 12.39 -12.03
CA GLY A 10 3.02 12.35 -13.12
C GLY A 10 2.80 10.95 -13.71
N ASN A 11 3.72 10.01 -13.47
CA ASN A 11 3.63 8.64 -13.95
C ASN A 11 4.37 7.65 -13.03
N ALA A 12 4.11 6.35 -13.24
CA ALA A 12 4.69 5.27 -12.43
C ALA A 12 6.22 5.17 -12.53
N THR A 13 6.80 5.48 -13.70
CA THR A 13 8.26 5.41 -13.90
C THR A 13 8.95 6.46 -13.03
N ASP A 14 8.43 7.69 -13.03
CA ASP A 14 8.99 8.78 -12.25
C ASP A 14 8.90 8.51 -10.74
N ALA A 15 7.75 8.02 -10.27
CA ALA A 15 7.57 7.63 -8.87
C ALA A 15 8.60 6.58 -8.43
N ILE A 16 8.86 5.59 -9.27
CA ILE A 16 9.83 4.53 -8.98
C ILE A 16 11.27 5.05 -9.00
N HIS A 17 11.62 5.95 -9.91
CA HIS A 17 12.94 6.57 -9.93
C HIS A 17 13.16 7.50 -8.72
N TYR A 18 12.16 8.27 -8.32
CA TYR A 18 12.21 9.01 -7.05
C TYR A 18 12.45 8.09 -5.87
N LEU A 19 11.66 7.01 -5.77
CA LEU A 19 11.80 6.05 -4.68
C LEU A 19 13.18 5.39 -4.67
N TYR A 20 13.71 5.02 -5.84
CA TYR A 20 15.04 4.45 -6.00
C TYR A 20 16.15 5.38 -5.52
N SER A 21 16.12 6.65 -5.94
CA SER A 21 17.11 7.64 -5.54
C SER A 21 17.07 7.92 -4.04
N ILE A 22 15.89 8.07 -3.45
CA ILE A 22 15.74 8.32 -1.99
C ILE A 22 16.12 7.06 -1.20
N ASN A 23 15.74 5.86 -1.67
CA ASN A 23 16.12 4.60 -1.04
C ASN A 23 17.64 4.39 -1.05
N THR A 24 18.30 4.74 -2.16
CA THR A 24 19.75 4.70 -2.29
C THR A 24 20.40 5.68 -1.31
N ALA A 25 19.90 6.92 -1.24
CA ALA A 25 20.40 7.91 -0.28
C ALA A 25 20.30 7.40 1.18
N LEU A 26 19.15 6.84 1.56
CA LEU A 26 18.97 6.25 2.89
C LEU A 26 19.96 5.11 3.15
N ARG A 27 20.12 4.17 2.21
CA ARG A 27 21.05 3.04 2.35
C ARG A 27 22.49 3.50 2.51
N THR A 28 22.91 4.52 1.76
CA THR A 28 24.27 5.07 1.88
C THR A 28 24.51 5.86 3.16
N ALA A 29 23.45 6.24 3.87
CA ALA A 29 23.50 6.97 5.13
C ALA A 29 23.35 6.07 6.38
N LEU A 30 23.07 4.78 6.20
CA LEU A 30 22.98 3.82 7.31
C LEU A 30 24.31 3.68 8.05
N ALA A 31 24.24 3.41 9.36
CA ALA A 31 25.46 3.14 10.11
C ALA A 31 26.11 1.82 9.67
N PRO A 32 27.44 1.64 9.83
CA PRO A 32 28.11 0.39 9.50
C PRO A 32 27.44 -0.83 10.16
N GLY A 33 27.05 -1.81 9.35
CA GLY A 33 26.39 -3.03 9.81
C GLY A 33 24.86 -2.95 9.87
N GLU A 34 24.26 -1.76 9.74
CA GLU A 34 22.81 -1.64 9.59
C GLU A 34 22.37 -2.01 8.17
N LEU A 35 21.17 -2.60 8.06
CA LEU A 35 20.56 -3.00 6.80
C LEU A 35 19.06 -2.66 6.83
N LEU A 36 18.50 -2.32 5.67
CA LEU A 36 17.05 -2.26 5.52
C LEU A 36 16.46 -3.66 5.35
N TRP A 37 15.60 -4.05 6.27
CA TRP A 37 14.86 -5.31 6.22
C TRP A 37 13.86 -5.32 5.04
N PRO A 38 13.87 -6.35 4.17
CA PRO A 38 13.12 -6.32 2.90
C PRO A 38 11.72 -6.94 2.97
N LEU A 39 11.33 -7.56 4.10
CA LEU A 39 10.02 -8.22 4.24
C LEU A 39 9.04 -7.32 5.01
N SER A 40 7.75 -7.50 4.70
CA SER A 40 6.68 -6.83 5.44
C SER A 40 6.58 -7.28 6.89
N MET A 41 6.70 -8.59 7.16
CA MET A 41 6.77 -9.08 8.54
C MET A 41 8.15 -8.77 9.14
N PRO A 42 8.23 -8.38 10.42
CA PRO A 42 9.50 -8.03 11.06
C PRO A 42 10.45 -9.24 11.14
N PRO A 43 11.75 -9.01 11.38
CA PRO A 43 12.66 -10.07 11.81
C PRO A 43 12.24 -10.64 13.18
N ILE A 44 13.03 -11.57 13.71
CA ILE A 44 12.87 -12.07 15.08
C ILE A 44 12.82 -10.89 16.04
N LEU A 45 11.70 -10.74 16.73
CA LEU A 45 11.53 -9.68 17.72
C LEU A 45 12.16 -10.11 19.05
N PRO A 46 12.70 -9.18 19.86
CA PRO A 46 13.24 -9.50 21.18
C PRO A 46 12.11 -10.00 22.10
N ARG A 47 12.40 -10.96 22.98
CA ARG A 47 11.43 -11.45 23.98
C ARG A 47 10.99 -10.34 24.93
N ASP A 48 11.94 -9.51 25.35
CA ASP A 48 11.69 -8.28 26.10
C ASP A 48 11.42 -7.14 25.13
N ARG A 49 10.15 -6.73 25.05
CA ARG A 49 9.69 -5.70 24.11
C ARG A 49 10.15 -4.30 24.47
N SER A 50 10.52 -4.07 25.73
CA SER A 50 11.01 -2.75 26.17
C SER A 50 12.32 -2.35 25.46
N GLN A 51 13.01 -3.33 24.85
CA GLN A 51 14.21 -3.12 24.05
C GLN A 51 13.94 -2.55 22.66
N VAL A 52 12.69 -2.56 22.18
CA VAL A 52 12.33 -1.94 20.90
C VAL A 52 12.10 -0.44 21.14
N PRO A 53 12.99 0.44 20.66
CA PRO A 53 12.87 1.86 20.92
C PRO A 53 11.68 2.45 20.14
N ILE A 54 10.92 3.31 20.81
CA ILE A 54 9.88 4.12 20.16
C ILE A 54 10.55 5.25 19.36
N ALA A 55 9.95 5.62 18.23
CA ALA A 55 10.45 6.69 17.39
C ALA A 55 10.47 8.03 18.16
N LYS A 56 11.63 8.70 18.15
CA LYS A 56 11.80 10.05 18.72
C LYS A 56 11.22 11.10 17.77
N ALA A 57 9.89 11.20 17.72
CA ALA A 57 9.15 12.00 16.74
C ALA A 57 8.54 13.30 17.33
N GLY A 58 9.07 13.75 18.47
CA GLY A 58 8.59 14.91 19.22
C GLY A 58 7.51 14.56 20.26
N PRO A 59 7.23 15.46 21.23
CA PRO A 59 6.45 15.14 22.43
C PRO A 59 5.02 14.66 22.14
N GLU A 60 4.35 15.24 21.14
CA GLU A 60 2.95 14.89 20.81
C GLU A 60 2.83 13.49 20.23
N LYS A 61 3.68 13.16 19.24
CA LYS A 61 3.71 11.82 18.63
C LYS A 61 4.16 10.77 19.63
N GLU A 62 5.14 11.08 20.47
CA GLU A 62 5.59 10.17 21.52
C GLU A 62 4.47 9.89 22.52
N LYS A 63 3.74 10.91 22.98
CA LYS A 63 2.56 10.73 23.83
C LYS A 63 1.49 9.88 23.16
N TYR A 64 1.20 10.11 21.88
CA TYR A 64 0.27 9.27 21.12
C TYR A 64 0.72 7.80 21.09
N PHE A 65 1.99 7.53 20.79
CA PHE A 65 2.52 6.17 20.79
C PHE A 65 2.44 5.50 22.16
N GLN A 66 2.71 6.24 23.24
CA GLN A 66 2.56 5.72 24.60
C GLN A 66 1.11 5.36 24.92
N GLU A 67 0.13 6.17 24.51
CA GLU A 67 -1.29 5.82 24.66
C GLU A 67 -1.70 4.63 23.78
N TRP A 68 -1.19 4.56 22.55
CA TRP A 68 -1.44 3.46 21.63
C TRP A 68 -0.93 2.12 22.21
N LEU A 69 0.27 2.11 22.79
CA LEU A 69 0.87 0.93 23.43
C LEU A 69 0.14 0.44 24.70
N LYS A 70 -0.77 1.24 25.27
CA LYS A 70 -1.66 0.75 26.34
C LYS A 70 -2.77 -0.14 25.80
N ARG A 71 -3.10 -0.02 24.51
CA ARG A 71 -4.19 -0.75 23.83
C ARG A 71 -3.69 -1.81 22.87
N HIS A 72 -2.47 -1.66 22.38
CA HIS A 72 -1.87 -2.49 21.34
C HIS A 72 -0.51 -3.02 21.74
N SER A 73 -0.11 -4.13 21.13
CA SER A 73 1.23 -4.66 21.27
C SER A 73 2.25 -3.91 20.41
N ILE A 74 3.52 -3.86 20.85
CA ILE A 74 4.63 -3.41 19.99
C ILE A 74 4.66 -4.24 18.70
N SER A 75 4.40 -5.54 18.80
CA SER A 75 4.38 -6.49 17.70
C SER A 75 3.43 -6.05 16.57
N GLU A 76 2.21 -5.62 16.91
CA GLU A 76 1.22 -5.08 15.95
C GLU A 76 1.70 -3.84 15.18
N GLY A 77 2.62 -3.07 15.77
CA GLY A 77 3.15 -1.84 15.16
C GLY A 77 4.37 -2.07 14.26
N THR A 78 4.94 -3.28 14.20
CA THR A 78 6.18 -3.56 13.46
C THR A 78 6.04 -3.99 12.00
N PRO A 79 4.90 -4.54 11.50
CA PRO A 79 4.74 -4.84 10.10
C PRO A 79 4.89 -3.60 9.21
N SER A 80 5.59 -3.75 8.09
CA SER A 80 5.86 -2.68 7.14
C SER A 80 5.25 -2.97 5.77
N GLY A 81 5.15 -1.95 4.92
CA GLY A 81 4.48 -2.04 3.64
C GLY A 81 4.72 -0.89 2.71
N ALA A 82 4.22 -1.03 1.49
CA ALA A 82 4.15 0.06 0.53
C ALA A 82 2.75 0.68 0.54
N HIS A 83 2.69 2.00 0.53
CA HIS A 83 1.47 2.74 0.25
C HIS A 83 1.55 3.38 -1.14
N ILE A 84 0.43 3.42 -1.86
CA ILE A 84 0.32 4.15 -3.12
C ILE A 84 -0.68 5.28 -2.92
N ASN A 85 -0.18 6.51 -3.04
CA ASN A 85 -1.01 7.71 -3.11
C ASN A 85 -1.37 7.98 -4.57
N LEU A 86 -2.67 7.99 -4.89
CA LEU A 86 -3.18 8.14 -6.24
C LEU A 86 -4.16 9.30 -6.31
N SER A 87 -3.90 10.22 -7.22
CA SER A 87 -4.80 11.33 -7.55
C SER A 87 -5.35 11.22 -8.98
N ILE A 88 -6.51 11.84 -9.20
CA ILE A 88 -7.15 11.98 -10.51
C ILE A 88 -6.64 13.27 -11.15
N ASN A 89 -6.33 13.22 -12.44
CA ASN A 89 -5.99 14.41 -13.22
C ASN A 89 -7.12 15.45 -13.12
N PRO A 90 -6.87 16.69 -12.66
CA PRO A 90 -7.91 17.72 -12.54
C PRO A 90 -8.65 18.00 -13.86
N GLY A 91 -7.97 17.87 -15.00
CA GLY A 91 -8.58 17.99 -16.32
C GLY A 91 -9.68 16.95 -16.58
N LEU A 92 -9.50 15.72 -16.07
CA LEU A 92 -10.55 14.69 -16.16
C LEU A 92 -11.77 15.05 -15.32
N VAL A 93 -11.56 15.57 -14.10
CA VAL A 93 -12.66 16.04 -13.23
C VAL A 93 -13.47 17.12 -13.95
N LYS A 94 -12.79 18.09 -14.55
CA LYS A 94 -13.41 19.16 -15.32
C LYS A 94 -14.22 18.64 -16.52
N VAL A 95 -13.63 17.75 -17.32
CA VAL A 95 -14.31 17.14 -18.48
C VAL A 95 -15.57 16.39 -18.04
N VAL A 96 -15.52 15.64 -16.94
CA VAL A 96 -16.70 14.92 -16.42
C VAL A 96 -17.76 15.92 -15.94
N PHE A 97 -17.37 16.96 -15.20
CA PHE A 97 -18.31 17.97 -14.73
C PHE A 97 -19.04 18.67 -15.89
N GLU A 98 -18.29 19.10 -16.92
CA GLU A 98 -18.83 19.77 -18.10
C GLU A 98 -19.68 18.85 -18.98
N SER A 99 -19.36 17.56 -19.04
CA SER A 99 -20.12 16.57 -19.82
C SER A 99 -21.42 16.12 -19.15
N PHE A 100 -21.54 16.30 -17.83
CA PHE A 100 -22.69 15.88 -17.04
C PHE A 100 -23.18 16.99 -16.09
N PRO A 101 -23.58 18.17 -16.62
CA PRO A 101 -23.87 19.36 -15.81
C PRO A 101 -25.07 19.17 -14.87
N ASP A 102 -26.03 18.33 -15.23
CA ASP A 102 -27.22 18.05 -14.40
C ASP A 102 -26.96 17.01 -13.30
N ARG A 103 -25.80 16.35 -13.33
CA ARG A 103 -25.48 15.24 -12.39
C ARG A 103 -24.79 15.72 -11.14
N PHE A 104 -23.98 16.78 -11.23
CA PHE A 104 -23.15 17.25 -10.13
C PHE A 104 -23.34 18.75 -9.92
N LYS A 105 -23.40 19.18 -8.66
CA LYS A 105 -23.57 20.60 -8.30
C LYS A 105 -22.35 21.47 -8.63
N ASP A 106 -21.15 20.90 -8.54
CA ASP A 106 -19.86 21.57 -8.69
C ASP A 106 -18.73 20.53 -8.97
N GLU A 107 -17.53 21.03 -9.27
CA GLU A 107 -16.35 20.18 -9.49
C GLU A 107 -15.96 19.39 -8.23
N VAL A 108 -16.22 19.90 -7.03
CA VAL A 108 -15.93 19.20 -5.76
C VAL A 108 -16.79 17.96 -5.63
N ALA A 109 -18.10 18.06 -5.89
CA ALA A 109 -19.02 16.93 -5.91
C ALA A 109 -18.64 15.91 -6.99
N THR A 110 -18.21 16.38 -8.16
CA THR A 110 -17.71 15.53 -9.24
C THR A 110 -16.47 14.74 -8.77
N ARG A 111 -15.46 15.43 -8.23
CA ARG A 111 -14.23 14.84 -7.73
C ARG A 111 -14.50 13.80 -6.63
N ASN A 112 -15.35 14.16 -5.67
CA ASN A 112 -15.79 13.30 -4.58
C ASN A 112 -16.44 12.02 -5.09
N TYR A 113 -17.35 12.15 -6.07
CA TYR A 113 -18.00 11.01 -6.69
C TYR A 113 -17.01 10.08 -7.41
N LEU A 114 -16.05 10.64 -8.15
CA LEU A 114 -15.05 9.83 -8.86
C LEU A 114 -14.13 9.07 -7.88
N TYR A 115 -13.67 9.72 -6.81
CA TYR A 115 -12.89 9.05 -5.76
C TYR A 115 -13.71 7.99 -5.01
N GLN A 116 -15.00 8.24 -4.77
CA GLN A 116 -15.88 7.25 -4.19
C GLN A 116 -15.96 5.98 -5.04
N ILE A 117 -16.16 6.10 -6.36
CA ILE A 117 -16.21 4.92 -7.26
C ILE A 117 -14.90 4.14 -7.21
N ILE A 118 -13.77 4.84 -7.35
CA ILE A 118 -12.44 4.21 -7.35
C ILE A 118 -12.18 3.49 -6.03
N THR A 119 -12.48 4.13 -4.91
CA THR A 119 -12.33 3.53 -3.58
C THR A 119 -13.23 2.31 -3.40
N GLN A 120 -14.51 2.39 -3.78
CA GLN A 120 -15.42 1.23 -3.72
C GLN A 120 -14.90 0.06 -4.56
N GLY A 121 -14.34 0.34 -5.74
CA GLY A 121 -13.68 -0.65 -6.59
C GLY A 121 -12.48 -1.31 -5.88
N PHE A 122 -11.57 -0.51 -5.34
CA PHE A 122 -10.41 -1.04 -4.63
C PHE A 122 -10.78 -1.85 -3.38
N VAL A 123 -11.73 -1.38 -2.57
CA VAL A 123 -12.17 -2.13 -1.38
C VAL A 123 -12.82 -3.45 -1.81
N ARG A 124 -13.69 -3.43 -2.84
CA ARG A 124 -14.35 -4.63 -3.38
C ARG A 124 -13.37 -5.67 -3.91
N TYR A 125 -12.31 -5.24 -4.59
CA TYR A 125 -11.34 -6.12 -5.25
C TYR A 125 -10.02 -6.28 -4.49
N ARG A 126 -9.93 -5.80 -3.24
CA ARG A 126 -8.69 -5.86 -2.45
C ARG A 126 -8.15 -7.27 -2.26
N TRP A 127 -9.03 -8.27 -2.20
CA TRP A 127 -8.65 -9.68 -2.11
C TRP A 127 -7.75 -10.10 -3.29
N LEU A 128 -7.95 -9.54 -4.49
CA LEU A 128 -7.11 -9.81 -5.65
C LEU A 128 -5.71 -9.20 -5.48
N LEU A 129 -5.61 -8.00 -4.88
CA LEU A 129 -4.33 -7.38 -4.56
C LEU A 129 -3.58 -8.20 -3.51
N THR A 130 -4.27 -8.66 -2.48
CA THR A 130 -3.73 -9.59 -1.48
C THR A 130 -3.29 -10.91 -2.13
N TYR A 131 -4.04 -11.43 -3.10
CA TYR A 131 -3.67 -12.64 -3.83
C TYR A 131 -2.37 -12.47 -4.63
N LEU A 132 -2.29 -11.41 -5.44
CA LEU A 132 -1.22 -11.19 -6.40
C LEU A 132 0.07 -10.68 -5.75
N PHE A 133 -0.06 -9.83 -4.73
CA PHE A 133 1.04 -9.07 -4.13
C PHE A 133 1.26 -9.35 -2.64
N GLY A 134 0.53 -10.29 -2.04
CA GLY A 134 0.79 -10.75 -0.68
C GLY A 134 2.17 -11.40 -0.55
N ALA A 135 2.97 -10.94 0.42
CA ALA A 135 4.37 -11.34 0.59
C ALA A 135 4.75 -11.51 2.07
N SER A 136 3.79 -11.90 2.91
CA SER A 136 3.97 -12.12 4.35
C SER A 136 3.49 -13.51 4.78
N PRO A 137 4.15 -14.60 4.33
CA PRO A 137 3.59 -15.94 4.51
C PRO A 137 3.79 -16.55 5.90
N ILE A 138 4.80 -16.08 6.63
CA ILE A 138 5.15 -16.52 7.98
C ILE A 138 5.51 -15.30 8.82
N ALA A 139 5.41 -15.45 10.13
CA ALA A 139 5.94 -14.49 11.08
C ALA A 139 7.11 -15.13 11.83
N GLU A 140 8.19 -14.37 12.02
CA GLU A 140 9.37 -14.86 12.74
C GLU A 140 9.10 -15.05 14.23
N GLN A 141 10.09 -15.65 14.90
CA GLN A 141 10.01 -15.93 16.33
C GLN A 141 9.66 -14.68 17.14
N ASN A 142 8.85 -14.90 18.18
CA ASN A 142 8.34 -13.86 19.04
C ASN A 142 7.55 -12.78 18.28
N PHE A 143 6.92 -13.03 17.14
CA PHE A 143 5.95 -12.08 16.59
C PHE A 143 4.60 -12.18 17.34
N PHE A 144 3.99 -13.37 17.31
CA PHE A 144 2.74 -13.63 18.02
C PHE A 144 2.96 -13.66 19.53
N GLU A 145 2.12 -12.95 20.28
CA GLU A 145 2.21 -12.86 21.74
C GLU A 145 1.50 -14.03 22.43
N ASN A 146 1.83 -14.25 23.71
CA ASN A 146 1.34 -15.37 24.51
C ASN A 146 -0.20 -15.45 24.49
N GLY A 147 -0.74 -16.54 23.93
CA GLY A 147 -2.19 -16.79 23.81
C GLY A 147 -2.76 -16.65 22.39
N ALA A 148 -2.00 -16.07 21.45
CA ALA A 148 -2.38 -16.10 20.04
C ALA A 148 -2.26 -17.53 19.48
N THR A 149 -3.25 -17.98 18.71
CA THR A 149 -3.19 -19.27 18.02
C THR A 149 -2.19 -19.15 16.87
N PRO A 150 -1.02 -19.81 16.91
CA PRO A 150 -0.02 -19.69 15.84
C PRO A 150 -0.59 -20.18 14.51
N LEU A 151 -0.03 -19.69 13.42
CA LEU A 151 -0.33 -20.22 12.09
C LEU A 151 0.07 -21.70 12.02
N LYS A 152 -0.82 -22.52 11.46
CA LYS A 152 -0.58 -23.97 11.33
C LYS A 152 0.30 -24.31 10.12
N HIS A 153 0.35 -23.43 9.14
CA HIS A 153 1.12 -23.53 7.91
C HIS A 153 1.40 -22.12 7.39
N PRO A 154 2.36 -21.93 6.46
CA PRO A 154 2.50 -20.68 5.75
C PRO A 154 1.20 -20.29 5.05
N VAL A 155 0.85 -19.01 5.12
CA VAL A 155 -0.35 -18.43 4.50
C VAL A 155 0.03 -17.43 3.42
N ARG A 156 -0.91 -16.88 2.66
CA ARG A 156 -0.58 -15.95 1.57
C ARG A 156 -0.10 -14.58 2.08
N CYS A 157 -0.79 -14.03 3.07
CA CYS A 157 -0.52 -12.67 3.53
C CYS A 157 -1.05 -12.45 4.94
N ILE A 158 -0.19 -12.64 5.95
CA ILE A 158 -0.51 -12.35 7.35
C ILE A 158 -0.93 -10.90 7.51
N ARG A 159 -0.20 -9.97 6.86
CA ARG A 159 -0.38 -8.54 7.06
C ARG A 159 -1.80 -8.07 6.69
N GLN A 160 -2.44 -8.72 5.71
CA GLN A 160 -3.79 -8.39 5.26
C GLN A 160 -4.90 -9.25 5.90
N SER A 161 -4.57 -10.16 6.83
CA SER A 161 -5.57 -10.91 7.59
C SER A 161 -6.17 -10.03 8.69
N ARG A 162 -7.49 -10.08 8.85
CA ARG A 162 -8.23 -9.50 9.98
C ARG A 162 -7.92 -10.22 11.30
N GLN A 163 -7.61 -11.51 11.25
CA GLN A 163 -7.27 -12.29 12.44
C GLN A 163 -5.85 -12.02 12.93
N TYR A 164 -4.88 -11.99 12.01
CA TYR A 164 -3.44 -11.98 12.33
C TYR A 164 -2.69 -10.72 11.90
N GLY A 165 -3.27 -9.93 11.00
CA GLY A 165 -2.66 -8.74 10.45
C GLY A 165 -2.71 -7.55 11.40
N PHE A 166 -2.24 -6.43 10.87
CA PHE A 166 -2.07 -5.19 11.62
C PHE A 166 -3.25 -4.23 11.40
N GLY A 167 -3.41 -3.31 12.33
CA GLY A 167 -4.43 -2.26 12.26
C GLY A 167 -5.69 -2.56 13.05
N THR A 168 -6.58 -1.58 13.09
CA THR A 168 -7.83 -1.67 13.84
C THR A 168 -8.79 -2.63 13.18
N LYS A 169 -9.50 -3.43 13.98
CA LYS A 169 -10.57 -4.33 13.50
C LYS A 169 -11.86 -3.58 13.14
N PHE A 170 -11.78 -2.25 13.05
CA PHE A 170 -12.87 -1.38 12.70
C PHE A 170 -13.09 -1.37 11.18
N SER A 171 -14.33 -1.58 10.76
CA SER A 171 -14.70 -1.49 9.34
C SER A 171 -15.26 -0.10 9.06
N GLY A 172 -14.65 0.63 8.12
CA GLY A 172 -15.16 1.92 7.67
C GLY A 172 -16.37 1.79 6.74
N ASP A 173 -17.10 2.89 6.57
CA ASP A 173 -18.19 3.00 5.60
C ASP A 173 -17.70 3.72 4.33
N TYR A 174 -17.81 3.08 3.17
CA TYR A 174 -17.42 3.64 1.87
C TYR A 174 -18.63 3.97 0.98
N SER A 175 -19.82 4.13 1.57
CA SER A 175 -21.06 4.43 0.85
C SER A 175 -21.07 5.83 0.27
N SER A 176 -20.48 6.78 0.98
CA SER A 176 -20.19 8.14 0.56
C SER A 176 -19.01 8.67 1.37
N ILE A 177 -18.46 9.83 1.00
CA ILE A 177 -17.42 10.49 1.80
C ILE A 177 -18.00 10.98 3.14
N ASP A 178 -19.25 11.44 3.18
CA ASP A 178 -19.92 11.82 4.43
C ASP A 178 -20.05 10.61 5.37
N SER A 179 -20.56 9.48 4.91
CA SER A 179 -20.70 8.27 5.73
C SER A 179 -19.34 7.76 6.23
N TYR A 180 -18.30 7.86 5.40
CA TYR A 180 -16.92 7.55 5.79
C TYR A 180 -16.44 8.43 6.96
N VAL A 181 -16.63 9.75 6.84
CA VAL A 181 -16.22 10.73 7.85
C VAL A 181 -17.02 10.52 9.14
N GLU A 182 -18.34 10.46 9.06
CA GLU A 182 -19.25 10.29 10.20
C GLU A 182 -18.93 9.01 10.97
N THR A 183 -18.73 7.89 10.27
CA THR A 183 -18.42 6.58 10.87
C THR A 183 -17.12 6.61 11.65
N ILE A 184 -16.05 7.21 11.10
CA ILE A 184 -14.76 7.31 11.80
C ILE A 184 -14.86 8.25 13.00
N LEU A 185 -15.53 9.40 12.86
CA LEU A 185 -15.68 10.36 13.97
C LEU A 185 -16.51 9.79 15.11
N ALA A 186 -17.59 9.04 14.81
CA ALA A 186 -18.40 8.34 15.82
C ALA A 186 -17.59 7.25 16.54
N ALA A 187 -16.70 6.54 15.84
CA ALA A 187 -15.79 5.58 16.47
C ALA A 187 -14.77 6.25 17.40
N VAL A 188 -14.31 7.46 17.07
CA VAL A 188 -13.45 8.25 17.97
C VAL A 188 -14.23 8.73 19.20
N GLU A 189 -15.45 9.23 19.01
CA GLU A 189 -16.30 9.71 20.11
C GLU A 189 -16.69 8.58 21.08
N SER A 190 -17.00 7.39 20.56
CA SER A 190 -17.30 6.20 21.38
C SER A 190 -16.08 5.54 22.01
N GLY A 191 -14.86 5.97 21.64
CA GLY A 191 -13.60 5.45 22.16
C GLY A 191 -13.11 4.15 21.53
N GLU A 192 -13.81 3.62 20.51
CA GLU A 192 -13.38 2.48 19.69
C GLU A 192 -12.08 2.80 18.93
N LEU A 193 -11.90 4.06 18.52
CA LEU A 193 -10.65 4.63 18.02
C LEU A 193 -10.16 5.74 18.96
N LEU A 194 -8.84 5.85 19.18
CA LEU A 194 -8.18 6.97 19.87
C LEU A 194 -8.22 8.24 19.03
N ALA A 195 -8.06 8.10 17.72
CA ALA A 195 -7.98 9.22 16.79
C ALA A 195 -8.31 8.76 15.36
N PRO A 196 -8.70 9.69 14.46
CA PRO A 196 -8.91 9.34 13.05
C PRO A 196 -7.69 8.74 12.36
N SER A 197 -6.48 9.02 12.84
CA SER A 197 -5.24 8.44 12.32
C SER A 197 -5.15 6.94 12.55
N GLU A 198 -5.78 6.41 13.61
CA GLU A 198 -5.77 5.00 13.99
C GLU A 198 -6.64 4.13 13.07
N PHE A 199 -7.60 4.73 12.35
CA PHE A 199 -8.37 4.01 11.35
C PHE A 199 -7.45 3.38 10.29
N HIS A 200 -7.46 2.04 10.24
CA HIS A 200 -6.65 1.26 9.32
C HIS A 200 -7.50 0.54 8.27
N GLY A 201 -7.99 1.30 7.29
CA GLY A 201 -8.67 0.74 6.12
C GLY A 201 -7.72 0.37 4.98
N PRO A 202 -8.17 -0.47 4.02
CA PRO A 202 -7.40 -0.79 2.81
C PRO A 202 -7.17 0.43 1.91
N VAL A 203 -8.09 1.41 1.97
CA VAL A 203 -8.02 2.69 1.25
C VAL A 203 -8.41 3.82 2.18
N ARG A 204 -7.69 4.94 2.14
CA ARG A 204 -8.05 6.17 2.86
C ARG A 204 -8.25 7.33 1.91
N PHE A 205 -9.28 8.12 2.14
CA PHE A 205 -9.43 9.44 1.52
C PHE A 205 -8.48 10.44 2.17
N LYS A 206 -7.86 11.31 1.37
CA LYS A 206 -6.83 12.27 1.78
C LYS A 206 -6.99 13.61 1.04
N GLY A 207 -6.34 14.65 1.57
CA GLY A 207 -6.32 16.00 0.98
C GLY A 207 -6.81 17.11 1.92
N ALA A 208 -7.86 16.83 2.69
CA ALA A 208 -8.39 17.80 3.66
C ALA A 208 -7.50 17.90 4.91
N ALA A 209 -7.39 19.11 5.46
CA ALA A 209 -6.63 19.38 6.69
C ALA A 209 -7.29 18.74 7.92
N ASP A 210 -8.61 18.72 7.97
CA ASP A 210 -9.43 18.04 8.97
C ASP A 210 -10.34 17.01 8.29
N LEU A 211 -10.46 15.82 8.88
CA LEU A 211 -11.40 14.81 8.40
C LEU A 211 -12.85 15.35 8.39
N LYS A 212 -13.20 16.22 9.35
CA LYS A 212 -14.54 16.82 9.47
C LYS A 212 -14.95 17.66 8.26
N THR A 213 -13.98 18.29 7.60
CA THR A 213 -14.24 19.18 6.45
C THR A 213 -14.06 18.46 5.11
N MET A 214 -13.63 17.20 5.10
CA MET A 214 -13.27 16.45 3.91
C MET A 214 -14.37 16.36 2.86
N ALA A 215 -15.63 16.15 3.27
CA ALA A 215 -16.75 16.09 2.33
C ALA A 215 -16.97 17.44 1.62
N LYS A 216 -16.73 18.56 2.32
CA LYS A 216 -16.93 19.93 1.83
C LYS A 216 -15.74 20.45 1.02
N GLU A 217 -14.52 20.25 1.49
CA GLU A 217 -13.28 20.63 0.80
C GLU A 217 -13.02 19.72 -0.41
N GLY A 218 -13.48 18.47 -0.31
CA GLY A 218 -13.34 17.42 -1.30
C GLY A 218 -12.03 16.65 -1.18
N VAL A 219 -12.09 15.38 -1.57
CA VAL A 219 -10.94 14.49 -1.58
C VAL A 219 -9.95 14.92 -2.66
N GLU A 220 -8.67 15.02 -2.33
CA GLU A 220 -7.61 15.37 -3.29
C GLU A 220 -6.90 14.15 -3.85
N TYR A 221 -6.76 13.09 -3.06
CA TYR A 221 -6.18 11.80 -3.47
C TYR A 221 -6.63 10.67 -2.54
N ILE A 222 -6.39 9.43 -2.96
CA ILE A 222 -6.58 8.24 -2.13
C ILE A 222 -5.24 7.60 -1.78
N GLU A 223 -5.14 7.01 -0.60
CA GLU A 223 -3.99 6.22 -0.15
C GLU A 223 -4.39 4.74 -0.09
N LEU A 224 -3.76 3.91 -0.92
CA LEU A 224 -3.88 2.45 -0.90
C LEU A 224 -2.85 1.85 0.05
N ARG A 225 -3.28 0.99 0.98
CA ARG A 225 -2.45 0.49 2.10
C ARG A 225 -2.30 -1.03 2.13
N VAL A 226 -2.78 -1.71 1.08
CA VAL A 226 -2.93 -3.17 1.02
C VAL A 226 -1.67 -3.92 0.58
N LEU A 227 -0.62 -3.21 0.15
CA LEU A 227 0.54 -3.83 -0.50
C LEU A 227 1.64 -4.17 0.51
N ASP A 228 2.04 -5.44 0.51
CA ASP A 228 3.29 -5.89 1.11
C ASP A 228 4.51 -5.38 0.34
N LEU A 229 5.64 -5.34 1.02
CA LEU A 229 6.94 -5.12 0.38
C LEU A 229 7.26 -6.32 -0.50
N ASP A 230 7.69 -6.06 -1.73
CA ASP A 230 8.27 -7.05 -2.62
C ASP A 230 9.76 -7.22 -2.29
N PRO A 231 10.17 -8.34 -1.65
CA PRO A 231 11.55 -8.55 -1.24
C PRO A 231 12.51 -8.84 -2.40
N THR A 232 11.97 -9.04 -3.61
CA THR A 232 12.76 -9.20 -4.83
C THR A 232 13.04 -7.87 -5.54
N SER A 233 12.44 -6.77 -5.05
CA SER A 233 12.72 -5.40 -5.48
C SER A 233 13.63 -4.68 -4.48
N GLN A 234 14.64 -3.97 -4.96
CA GLN A 234 15.56 -3.20 -4.10
C GLN A 234 14.84 -2.12 -3.26
N ILE A 235 13.73 -1.61 -3.79
CA ILE A 235 12.89 -0.56 -3.21
C ILE A 235 11.55 -1.08 -2.67
N GLY A 236 11.35 -2.39 -2.62
CA GLY A 236 10.14 -2.99 -2.01
C GLY A 236 8.87 -2.90 -2.84
N ILE A 237 8.90 -2.36 -4.07
CA ILE A 237 7.77 -2.34 -5.01
C ILE A 237 8.27 -2.29 -6.46
N ARG A 238 7.43 -2.63 -7.44
CA ARG A 238 7.77 -2.64 -8.87
C ARG A 238 6.91 -1.66 -9.66
N THR A 239 7.46 -1.14 -10.75
CA THR A 239 6.74 -0.27 -11.70
C THR A 239 5.47 -0.93 -12.25
N GLY A 240 5.52 -2.24 -12.51
CA GLY A 240 4.35 -3.02 -12.93
C GLY A 240 3.20 -2.98 -11.93
N THR A 241 3.49 -2.99 -10.62
CA THR A 241 2.48 -2.87 -9.56
C THR A 241 1.80 -1.50 -9.61
N LEU A 242 2.56 -0.40 -9.76
CA LEU A 242 1.98 0.95 -9.88
C LEU A 242 1.12 1.07 -11.14
N ARG A 243 1.60 0.58 -12.29
CA ARG A 243 0.83 0.57 -13.55
C ARG A 243 -0.47 -0.22 -13.42
N PHE A 244 -0.43 -1.39 -12.77
CA PHE A 244 -1.62 -2.18 -12.53
C PHE A 244 -2.64 -1.45 -11.65
N ILE A 245 -2.18 -0.77 -10.60
CA ILE A 245 -3.05 0.03 -9.72
C ILE A 245 -3.67 1.21 -10.49
N CYS A 246 -2.91 1.89 -11.34
CA CYS A 246 -3.45 2.92 -12.23
C CYS A 246 -4.48 2.35 -13.21
N LEU A 247 -4.22 1.18 -13.79
CA LEU A 247 -5.17 0.48 -14.67
C LEU A 247 -6.47 0.14 -13.93
N LEU A 248 -6.39 -0.37 -12.70
CA LEU A 248 -7.57 -0.64 -11.87
C LEU A 248 -8.37 0.62 -11.58
N ALA A 249 -7.72 1.72 -11.22
CA ALA A 249 -8.40 2.99 -11.00
C ALA A 249 -9.11 3.49 -12.26
N GLY A 250 -8.44 3.41 -13.42
CA GLY A 250 -9.01 3.73 -14.73
C GLY A 250 -10.17 2.79 -15.11
N TYR A 251 -10.10 1.52 -14.75
CA TYR A 251 -11.22 0.60 -14.95
C TYR A 251 -12.40 0.95 -14.03
N PHE A 252 -12.14 1.18 -12.74
CA PHE A 252 -13.21 1.47 -11.77
C PHE A 252 -13.92 2.78 -12.07
N ILE A 253 -13.21 3.84 -12.44
CA ILE A 253 -13.83 5.14 -12.74
C ILE A 253 -14.80 5.09 -13.94
N MET A 254 -14.64 4.10 -14.82
CA MET A 254 -15.54 3.85 -15.96
C MET A 254 -16.80 3.05 -15.58
N ASN A 255 -16.95 2.67 -14.31
CA ASN A 255 -18.12 1.99 -13.78
C ASN A 255 -18.99 2.93 -12.92
N THR A 256 -20.24 2.55 -12.69
CA THR A 256 -21.11 3.28 -11.76
C THR A 256 -20.77 2.95 -10.31
N ALA A 257 -20.85 3.96 -9.43
CA ALA A 257 -20.80 3.74 -7.98
C ALA A 257 -21.85 2.71 -7.54
N LEU A 258 -21.51 1.93 -6.52
CA LEU A 258 -22.47 1.07 -5.85
C LEU A 258 -23.58 1.92 -5.22
N ALA A 259 -24.82 1.45 -5.27
CA ALA A 259 -25.89 2.12 -4.55
C ALA A 259 -25.59 2.07 -3.03
N PRO A 260 -25.85 3.14 -2.25
CA PRO A 260 -25.49 3.17 -0.83
C PRO A 260 -26.00 1.97 -0.02
N LYS A 261 -27.21 1.48 -0.31
CA LYS A 261 -27.80 0.29 0.32
C LYS A 261 -27.05 -1.03 0.06
N GLU A 262 -26.29 -1.11 -1.04
CA GLU A 262 -25.56 -2.31 -1.44
C GLU A 262 -24.14 -2.34 -0.86
N VAL A 263 -23.58 -1.16 -0.56
CA VAL A 263 -22.19 -1.00 -0.13
C VAL A 263 -21.86 -1.86 1.09
N PRO A 264 -22.63 -1.83 2.21
CA PRO A 264 -22.30 -2.64 3.38
C PRO A 264 -22.19 -4.15 3.07
N GLY A 265 -23.09 -4.67 2.23
CA GLY A 265 -23.09 -6.09 1.84
C GLY A 265 -21.90 -6.45 0.94
N VAL A 266 -21.56 -5.56 -0.01
CA VAL A 266 -20.39 -5.76 -0.88
C VAL A 266 -19.08 -5.68 -0.09
N MET A 267 -18.95 -4.71 0.82
CA MET A 267 -17.73 -4.56 1.63
C MET A 267 -17.55 -5.72 2.61
N LYS A 268 -18.63 -6.17 3.26
CA LYS A 268 -18.57 -7.38 4.10
C LYS A 268 -18.11 -8.61 3.32
N ARG A 269 -18.65 -8.83 2.11
CA ARG A 269 -18.20 -9.94 1.25
C ARG A 269 -16.74 -9.77 0.83
N ALA A 270 -16.30 -8.55 0.52
CA ALA A 270 -14.90 -8.28 0.20
C ALA A 270 -13.96 -8.56 1.39
N ASP A 271 -14.41 -8.27 2.62
CA ASP A 271 -13.69 -8.63 3.84
C ASP A 271 -13.54 -10.14 3.99
N GLU A 272 -14.63 -10.89 3.82
CA GLU A 272 -14.65 -12.36 3.90
C GLU A 272 -13.79 -13.01 2.82
N MET A 273 -13.88 -12.52 1.57
CA MET A 273 -13.04 -12.98 0.47
C MET A 273 -11.57 -12.70 0.73
N ASN A 274 -11.24 -11.49 1.22
CA ASN A 274 -9.86 -11.13 1.52
C ASN A 274 -9.28 -11.99 2.65
N GLU A 275 -10.05 -12.25 3.71
CA GLU A 275 -9.60 -13.12 4.81
C GLU A 275 -9.32 -14.53 4.31
N THR A 276 -10.22 -15.07 3.49
CA THR A 276 -10.04 -16.38 2.88
C THR A 276 -8.73 -16.42 2.07
N VAL A 277 -8.52 -15.45 1.18
CA VAL A 277 -7.31 -15.37 0.34
C VAL A 277 -6.05 -15.17 1.17
N ALA A 278 -6.09 -14.33 2.19
CA ALA A 278 -4.96 -14.02 3.06
C ALA A 278 -4.46 -15.27 3.79
N LEU A 279 -5.37 -16.16 4.20
CA LEU A 279 -5.08 -17.38 4.97
C LEU A 279 -4.86 -18.64 4.12
N GLU A 280 -5.08 -18.58 2.80
CA GLU A 280 -4.83 -19.70 1.90
C GLU A 280 -3.34 -20.10 1.85
N ASP A 281 -3.08 -21.38 1.56
CA ASP A 281 -1.74 -21.87 1.24
C ASP A 281 -1.20 -21.13 -0.01
N PRO A 282 -0.02 -20.48 0.08
CA PRO A 282 0.57 -19.72 -1.03
C PRO A 282 0.78 -20.52 -2.31
N THR A 283 1.06 -21.81 -2.16
CA THR A 283 1.45 -22.72 -3.25
C THR A 283 0.26 -23.35 -3.96
N LYS A 284 -0.97 -23.13 -3.46
CA LYS A 284 -2.20 -23.71 -4.00
C LYS A 284 -3.03 -22.66 -4.74
N PRO A 285 -3.83 -23.08 -5.75
CA PRO A 285 -4.80 -22.21 -6.40
C PRO A 285 -5.75 -21.60 -5.37
N SER A 286 -6.08 -20.33 -5.54
CA SER A 286 -7.08 -19.70 -4.67
C SER A 286 -8.47 -20.26 -4.94
N THR A 287 -9.30 -20.30 -3.90
CA THR A 287 -10.74 -20.56 -3.99
C THR A 287 -11.41 -19.64 -5.00
N PHE A 288 -10.87 -18.41 -5.18
CA PHE A 288 -11.39 -17.42 -6.12
C PHE A 288 -10.58 -17.32 -7.42
N ALA A 289 -9.77 -18.33 -7.78
CA ALA A 289 -8.96 -18.31 -9.00
C ALA A 289 -9.81 -18.09 -10.26
N ALA A 290 -10.98 -18.73 -10.39
CA ALA A 290 -11.88 -18.53 -11.52
C ALA A 290 -12.40 -17.08 -11.59
N THR A 291 -12.76 -16.50 -10.44
CA THR A 291 -13.18 -15.09 -10.32
C THR A 291 -12.05 -14.14 -10.70
N ALA A 292 -10.82 -14.42 -10.26
CA ALA A 292 -9.64 -13.64 -10.61
C ALA A 292 -9.39 -13.64 -12.13
N LYS A 293 -9.40 -14.82 -12.76
CA LYS A 293 -9.24 -14.93 -14.23
C LYS A 293 -10.36 -14.22 -14.99
N ALA A 294 -11.60 -14.34 -14.53
CA ALA A 294 -12.72 -13.63 -15.16
C ALA A 294 -12.51 -12.11 -15.13
N PHE A 295 -12.09 -11.57 -13.98
CA PHE A 295 -11.81 -10.15 -13.84
C PHE A 295 -10.59 -9.70 -14.66
N ILE A 296 -9.49 -10.47 -14.64
CA ILE A 296 -8.29 -10.19 -15.44
C ILE A 296 -8.61 -10.16 -16.95
N ARG A 297 -9.49 -11.06 -17.44
CA ARG A 297 -9.98 -11.01 -18.82
C ARG A 297 -10.76 -9.74 -19.13
N HIS A 298 -11.57 -9.23 -18.20
CA HIS A 298 -12.25 -7.94 -18.38
C HIS A 298 -11.25 -6.78 -18.45
N LEU A 299 -10.20 -6.80 -17.62
CA LEU A 299 -9.12 -5.83 -17.70
C LEU A 299 -8.37 -5.91 -19.04
N ARG A 300 -8.15 -7.12 -19.57
CA ARG A 300 -7.57 -7.32 -20.91
C ARG A 300 -8.42 -6.65 -21.99
N ILE A 301 -9.73 -6.86 -21.96
CA ILE A 301 -10.66 -6.22 -22.90
C ILE A 301 -10.56 -4.70 -22.77
N PHE A 302 -10.60 -4.18 -21.55
CA PHE A 302 -10.50 -2.75 -21.28
C PHE A 302 -9.19 -2.13 -21.79
N VAL A 303 -8.05 -2.80 -21.57
CA VAL A 303 -6.74 -2.37 -22.10
C VAL A 303 -6.75 -2.31 -23.62
N ASN A 304 -7.37 -3.29 -24.28
CA ASN A 304 -7.50 -3.31 -25.73
C ASN A 304 -8.47 -2.24 -26.25
N GLU A 305 -9.59 -1.99 -25.58
CA GLU A 305 -10.53 -0.93 -25.97
C GLU A 305 -9.88 0.46 -25.87
N LEU A 306 -9.09 0.70 -24.81
CA LEU A 306 -8.36 1.95 -24.63
C LEU A 306 -7.11 2.08 -25.51
N GLN A 307 -6.64 0.97 -26.11
CA GLN A 307 -5.32 0.91 -26.76
C GLN A 307 -4.21 1.41 -25.81
N ALA A 308 -4.24 0.97 -24.55
CA ALA A 308 -3.41 1.54 -23.49
C ALA A 308 -1.91 1.24 -23.60
N GLY A 309 -1.50 0.36 -24.51
CA GLY A 309 -0.09 0.03 -24.80
C GLY A 309 0.30 -1.41 -24.42
N PRO A 310 1.37 -1.94 -25.04
CA PRO A 310 1.83 -3.31 -24.81
C PRO A 310 2.25 -3.56 -23.36
N GLU A 311 2.78 -2.57 -22.66
CA GLU A 311 3.23 -2.71 -21.27
C GLU A 311 2.10 -3.06 -20.30
N TYR A 312 0.86 -2.68 -20.61
CA TYR A 312 -0.31 -3.06 -19.80
C TYR A 312 -0.78 -4.48 -20.13
N LEU A 313 -0.69 -4.90 -21.41
CA LEU A 313 -1.00 -6.27 -21.80
C LEU A 313 -0.01 -7.27 -21.19
N GLU A 314 1.29 -6.93 -21.19
CA GLU A 314 2.33 -7.72 -20.53
C GLU A 314 2.08 -7.88 -19.02
N ILE A 315 1.63 -6.83 -18.35
CA ILE A 315 1.22 -6.91 -16.93
C ILE A 315 0.03 -7.87 -16.79
N ILE A 316 -0.99 -7.74 -17.63
CA ILE A 316 -2.16 -8.62 -17.58
C ILE A 316 -1.77 -10.09 -17.81
N ASP A 317 -0.86 -10.37 -18.74
CA ASP A 317 -0.31 -11.71 -18.99
C ASP A 317 0.41 -12.27 -17.76
N ASP A 318 1.29 -11.49 -17.12
CA ASP A 318 2.00 -11.90 -15.90
C ASP A 318 1.04 -12.18 -14.73
N LEU A 319 0.01 -11.35 -14.56
CA LEU A 319 -0.98 -11.54 -13.50
C LEU A 319 -1.87 -12.77 -13.75
N GLU A 320 -2.28 -13.01 -15.00
CA GLU A 320 -3.00 -14.23 -15.38
C GLU A 320 -2.14 -15.47 -15.11
N TYR A 321 -0.87 -15.43 -15.52
CA TYR A 321 0.09 -16.51 -15.27
C TYR A 321 0.26 -16.82 -13.78
N LYS A 322 0.30 -15.80 -12.91
CA LYS A 322 0.36 -15.97 -11.45
C LYS A 322 -0.88 -16.65 -10.88
N VAL A 323 -2.06 -16.39 -11.45
CA VAL A 323 -3.31 -17.08 -11.04
C VAL A 323 -3.28 -18.55 -11.44
N ASP A 324 -2.71 -18.88 -12.60
CA ASP A 324 -2.52 -20.25 -13.08
C ASP A 324 -1.42 -21.00 -12.31
N HIS A 325 -0.39 -20.27 -11.87
CA HIS A 325 0.79 -20.82 -11.22
C HIS A 325 1.02 -20.15 -9.86
N PRO A 326 0.26 -20.50 -8.81
CA PRO A 326 0.31 -19.83 -7.51
C PRO A 326 1.71 -19.74 -6.88
N LYS A 327 2.59 -20.72 -7.15
CA LYS A 327 4.00 -20.71 -6.73
C LYS A 327 4.80 -19.51 -7.26
N THR A 328 4.36 -18.87 -8.33
CA THR A 328 5.02 -17.70 -8.91
C THR A 328 4.51 -16.37 -8.33
N THR A 329 3.49 -16.39 -7.48
CA THR A 329 3.13 -15.24 -6.63
C THR A 329 4.24 -14.94 -5.61
N LEU A 330 4.31 -13.73 -5.05
CA LEU A 330 5.38 -13.36 -4.11
C LEU A 330 5.43 -14.29 -2.89
N SER A 331 4.29 -14.54 -2.25
CA SER A 331 4.19 -15.49 -1.14
C SER A 331 4.51 -16.94 -1.56
N GLY A 332 4.08 -17.36 -2.75
CA GLY A 332 4.44 -18.68 -3.30
C GLY A 332 5.96 -18.85 -3.44
N GLN A 333 6.64 -17.85 -3.99
CA GLN A 333 8.09 -17.83 -4.12
C GLN A 333 8.77 -17.81 -2.74
N LEU A 334 8.25 -17.03 -1.78
CA LEU A 334 8.82 -16.93 -0.44
C LEU A 334 8.77 -18.28 0.31
N VAL A 335 7.68 -19.03 0.19
CA VAL A 335 7.59 -20.37 0.80
C VAL A 335 8.69 -21.30 0.28
N GLU A 336 9.05 -21.22 -1.00
CA GLU A 336 10.17 -22.00 -1.56
C GLU A 336 11.56 -21.54 -1.10
N ARG A 337 11.68 -20.30 -0.61
CA ARG A 337 12.93 -19.74 -0.07
C ARG A 337 13.10 -19.98 1.44
N MET A 338 12.06 -20.44 2.11
CA MET A 338 12.05 -20.69 3.54
C MET A 338 12.96 -21.88 3.90
N LYS A 339 13.68 -21.75 5.02
CA LYS A 339 14.49 -22.83 5.59
C LYS A 339 14.09 -23.03 7.05
N ASP A 340 13.76 -24.26 7.41
CA ASP A 340 13.37 -24.64 8.79
C ASP A 340 12.30 -23.72 9.41
N GLY A 341 11.34 -23.28 8.58
CA GLY A 341 10.25 -22.40 9.01
C GLY A 341 10.61 -20.92 9.14
N SER A 342 11.80 -20.49 8.71
CA SER A 342 12.27 -19.10 8.78
C SER A 342 12.66 -18.54 7.40
N LEU A 343 12.45 -17.23 7.24
CA LEU A 343 12.88 -16.43 6.10
C LEU A 343 14.09 -15.54 6.42
N VAL A 344 14.62 -15.57 7.65
CA VAL A 344 15.73 -14.69 8.08
C VAL A 344 16.93 -14.76 7.15
N ASP A 345 17.38 -15.96 6.78
CA ASP A 345 18.54 -16.12 5.88
C ASP A 345 18.30 -15.48 4.51
N TYR A 346 17.11 -15.71 3.95
CA TYR A 346 16.72 -15.13 2.67
C TYR A 346 16.64 -13.60 2.76
N ALA A 347 15.98 -13.08 3.80
CA ALA A 347 15.81 -11.65 4.04
C ALA A 347 17.16 -10.94 4.23
N LEU A 348 18.06 -11.51 5.02
CA LEU A 348 19.40 -10.96 5.21
C LEU A 348 20.24 -11.02 3.92
N HIS A 349 20.08 -12.07 3.11
CA HIS A 349 20.72 -12.13 1.79
C HIS A 349 20.22 -11.01 0.87
N GLN A 350 18.91 -10.80 0.75
CA GLN A 350 18.35 -9.70 -0.05
C GLN A 350 18.74 -8.33 0.51
N ALA A 351 18.70 -8.14 1.83
CA ALA A 351 19.07 -6.90 2.49
C ALA A 351 20.52 -6.51 2.17
N ARG A 352 21.45 -7.46 2.27
CA ARG A 352 22.87 -7.27 1.90
C ARG A 352 23.04 -6.98 0.42
N LYS A 353 22.42 -7.78 -0.46
CA LYS A 353 22.45 -7.55 -1.91
C LYS A 353 22.00 -6.13 -2.28
N HIS A 354 20.90 -5.67 -1.69
CA HIS A 354 20.36 -4.33 -1.93
C HIS A 354 21.23 -3.22 -1.33
N GLN A 355 21.85 -3.47 -0.17
CA GLN A 355 22.82 -2.57 0.43
C GLN A 355 24.06 -2.43 -0.44
N ASP A 356 24.66 -3.55 -0.86
CA ASP A 356 25.86 -3.58 -1.71
C ASP A 356 25.60 -2.84 -3.03
N GLY A 357 24.44 -3.07 -3.65
CA GLY A 357 24.03 -2.35 -4.86
C GLY A 357 23.94 -0.84 -4.66
N ALA A 358 23.41 -0.38 -3.53
CA ALA A 358 23.35 1.05 -3.20
C ALA A 358 24.75 1.65 -2.94
N MET A 359 25.66 0.89 -2.33
CA MET A 359 27.05 1.33 -2.09
C MET A 359 27.87 1.47 -3.38
N LEU A 360 27.44 0.83 -4.48
CA LEU A 360 28.06 0.99 -5.81
C LEU A 360 27.54 2.23 -6.57
N ALA A 361 26.61 2.99 -6.01
CA ALA A 361 26.09 4.19 -6.67
C ALA A 361 27.22 5.21 -6.88
N LEU A 362 27.49 5.56 -8.16
CA LEU A 362 28.51 6.54 -8.52
C LEU A 362 28.16 7.97 -8.06
N ARG A 363 26.87 8.28 -8.03
CA ARG A 363 26.32 9.60 -7.68
C ARG A 363 25.06 9.42 -6.83
N PRO A 364 25.18 8.99 -5.55
CA PRO A 364 24.02 8.93 -4.67
C PRO A 364 23.46 10.34 -4.46
N PHE A 365 22.15 10.44 -4.29
CA PHE A 365 21.50 11.72 -4.02
C PHE A 365 21.94 12.28 -2.66
N ARG A 366 22.51 13.50 -2.63
CA ARG A 366 23.05 14.17 -1.43
C ARG A 366 22.22 15.37 -0.95
N GLY A 367 21.11 15.69 -1.61
CA GLY A 367 20.35 16.92 -1.34
C GLY A 367 19.83 17.09 0.09
N PHE A 368 19.69 15.99 0.85
CA PHE A 368 19.34 16.04 2.28
C PHE A 368 20.46 16.61 3.17
N GLU A 369 21.72 16.44 2.79
CA GLU A 369 22.86 16.99 3.54
C GLU A 369 22.98 18.50 3.30
N GLU A 370 22.76 18.93 2.06
CA GLU A 370 22.96 20.32 1.61
C GLU A 370 21.87 21.29 2.08
N ASN A 371 20.64 20.81 2.28
CA ASN A 371 19.47 21.64 2.59
C ASN A 371 19.01 21.53 4.06
N GLY A 372 19.94 21.21 4.98
CA GLY A 372 19.62 21.04 6.40
C GLY A 372 18.58 19.96 6.68
N GLY A 373 18.49 18.94 5.81
CA GLY A 373 17.54 17.83 5.90
C GLY A 373 16.09 18.17 5.52
N ARG A 374 15.81 19.36 4.96
CA ARG A 374 14.44 19.76 4.60
C ARG A 374 14.35 20.20 3.15
N LEU A 375 13.57 19.46 2.37
CA LEU A 375 13.22 19.80 0.99
C LEU A 375 11.69 19.80 0.89
N SER A 376 11.13 20.82 0.24
CA SER A 376 9.75 20.75 -0.23
C SER A 376 9.62 19.64 -1.29
N ALA A 377 8.37 19.23 -1.57
CA ALA A 377 8.11 18.21 -2.58
C ALA A 377 8.64 18.65 -3.97
N ASP A 378 8.47 19.93 -4.33
CA ASP A 378 8.91 20.47 -5.62
C ASP A 378 10.43 20.57 -5.71
N GLU A 379 11.10 21.01 -4.65
CA GLU A 379 12.57 21.02 -4.59
C GLU A 379 13.13 19.60 -4.69
N LEU A 380 12.55 18.65 -3.95
CA LEU A 380 12.98 17.25 -3.98
C LEU A 380 12.79 16.67 -5.38
N ALA A 381 11.62 16.84 -6.00
CA ALA A 381 11.36 16.40 -7.37
C ALA A 381 12.37 17.00 -8.36
N SER A 382 12.61 18.31 -8.27
CA SER A 382 13.54 19.05 -9.11
C SER A 382 14.98 18.53 -8.95
N GLN A 383 15.45 18.30 -7.72
CA GLN A 383 16.82 17.84 -7.50
C GLN A 383 17.01 16.35 -7.87
N LEU A 384 16.01 15.50 -7.66
CA LEU A 384 16.08 14.07 -7.99
C LEU A 384 16.26 13.83 -9.50
N PHE A 385 15.61 14.62 -10.36
CA PHE A 385 15.78 14.54 -11.82
C PHE A 385 16.78 15.55 -12.39
N GLY A 386 16.94 16.70 -11.75
CA GLY A 386 17.84 17.77 -12.19
C GLY A 386 19.32 17.49 -11.96
N GLY A 387 19.67 16.62 -11.00
CA GLY A 387 21.06 16.37 -10.61
C GLY A 387 21.74 15.12 -11.19
N THR A 388 20.98 14.16 -11.76
CA THR A 388 21.55 12.86 -12.19
C THR A 388 21.22 12.45 -13.63
N TRP A 389 20.18 12.99 -14.27
CA TRP A 389 19.72 12.52 -15.59
C TRP A 389 19.39 13.61 -16.60
N LYS A 390 19.40 14.90 -16.22
CA LYS A 390 19.48 15.96 -17.22
C LYS A 390 20.88 15.92 -17.82
N THR A 391 21.02 15.33 -19.01
CA THR A 391 22.01 15.84 -19.94
C THR A 391 21.71 17.33 -20.09
N GLU A 392 22.69 18.18 -19.79
CA GLU A 392 22.64 19.59 -20.19
C GLU A 392 22.11 19.65 -21.62
N GLU A 393 21.18 20.57 -21.83
CA GLU A 393 20.43 20.84 -23.06
C GLU A 393 21.17 20.39 -24.34
N ALA A 394 20.50 19.55 -25.13
CA ALA A 394 20.79 19.34 -26.55
C ALA A 394 19.76 20.10 -27.38
#